data_AF-A0A1R1MLN3-F1
#
_entry.id   AF-A0A1R1MLN3-F1
#
_cell.length_a   1.000
_cell.length_b   1.000
_cell.length_c   1.000
_cell.angle_alpha   90.00
_cell.angle_beta   90.00
_cell.angle_gamma   90.00
#
_symmetry.space_group_name_H-M   'P 1'
#
loop_
_entity.id
_entity.type
_entity.pdbx_description
1 polymer ?
#
loop_
_entity_poly.entity_id
_entity_poly.type
_entity_poly.pdbx_seq_one_letter_code
_entity_poly.pdbx_strand_id
1 'polypeptide(L)'
;MKLLKNIATTALILGLFNTALADTATVMIDSLSIRNKPDGEIVETIDKNSTSPVFNYYKNWARNNRGWIDSDFTKITETSPNILFTETIKGKFLLINKDMEGSTKIGKITLNAGKVYPVILIKNDIAVIQTERGITAIPRKFTTIFNGKFPAGVILKNASLINPETGREITFLKKGTFCIKLKDNLFIINGYAGNIVPISTSSNAYLPISSILNKLNMVIDTFNSARVSSAITERLGYFPKVLPLTEDDIKTVTLENGKKGVFVNIKYLFYDLDGSEIKDRKTRLILKKGNEVFWQKLSKEVFRSSSNVKFIQLNIFRFNGKGSFEKKGFVAVGITDYKNGICDAPPEQFMDRTESELSEDLWFFANQVYERVENGN
;
A
#
# COMPACT_ATOMS: atom_id res chain seq x y z
N MET A 1 29.71 -21.90 3.89
CA MET A 1 28.61 -21.16 3.23
C MET A 1 27.36 -22.00 2.92
N LYS A 2 27.42 -23.35 2.85
CA LYS A 2 26.23 -24.19 2.61
C LYS A 2 25.34 -24.47 3.84
N LEU A 3 25.88 -24.41 5.07
CA LEU A 3 25.07 -24.64 6.29
C LEU A 3 24.10 -23.49 6.63
N LEU A 4 24.49 -22.24 6.36
CA LEU A 4 23.64 -21.06 6.63
C LEU A 4 22.46 -20.92 5.66
N LYS A 5 22.57 -21.49 4.46
CA LYS A 5 21.47 -21.48 3.48
C LYS A 5 20.34 -22.43 3.87
N ASN A 6 20.62 -23.53 4.57
CA ASN A 6 19.60 -24.53 4.89
C ASN A 6 18.81 -24.19 6.15
N ILE A 7 19.37 -23.45 7.10
CA ILE A 7 18.64 -23.02 8.32
C ILE A 7 17.63 -21.91 7.97
N ALA A 8 17.95 -21.05 6.99
CA ALA A 8 17.05 -20.00 6.51
C ALA A 8 15.80 -20.54 5.79
N THR A 9 15.87 -21.72 5.17
CA THR A 9 14.74 -22.32 4.46
C THR A 9 13.80 -23.13 5.36
N THR A 10 14.30 -23.72 6.45
CA THR A 10 13.47 -24.54 7.35
C THR A 10 12.71 -23.71 8.39
N ALA A 11 13.19 -22.52 8.75
CA ALA A 11 12.46 -21.57 9.59
C ALA A 11 11.26 -20.92 8.87
N LEU A 12 11.18 -21.02 7.54
CA LEU A 12 10.09 -20.44 6.75
C LEU A 12 8.80 -21.29 6.73
N ILE A 13 8.83 -22.53 7.26
CA ILE A 13 7.74 -23.51 7.08
C ILE A 13 7.10 -23.97 8.40
N LEU A 14 7.67 -23.66 9.57
CA LEU A 14 7.15 -24.14 10.87
C LEU A 14 6.85 -23.04 11.91
N GLY A 15 6.57 -21.82 11.46
CA GLY A 15 5.98 -20.76 12.30
C GLY A 15 4.49 -20.97 12.52
N LEU A 16 4.14 -22.04 13.24
CA LEU A 16 2.84 -22.27 13.84
C LEU A 16 2.39 -21.01 14.61
N PHE A 17 1.19 -20.54 14.25
CA PHE A 17 0.26 -19.74 15.05
C PHE A 17 0.81 -19.05 16.31
N ASN A 18 1.47 -17.91 16.13
CA ASN A 18 1.40 -16.84 17.13
C ASN A 18 0.35 -15.84 16.66
N THR A 19 -0.90 -16.04 17.09
CA THR A 19 -2.01 -15.09 16.90
C THR A 19 -1.75 -13.74 17.60
N ALA A 20 -0.68 -13.62 18.39
CA ALA A 20 -0.32 -12.44 19.16
C ALA A 20 0.40 -11.32 18.37
N LEU A 21 0.79 -11.54 17.11
CA LEU A 21 1.57 -10.57 16.30
C LEU A 21 1.02 -10.37 14.87
N ALA A 22 -0.29 -10.53 14.66
CA ALA A 22 -0.90 -10.28 13.36
C ALA A 22 -1.16 -8.78 13.16
N ASP A 23 -0.67 -8.21 12.05
CA ASP A 23 -1.05 -6.85 11.62
C ASP A 23 -2.59 -6.75 11.56
N THR A 24 -3.15 -5.57 11.76
CA THR A 24 -4.61 -5.38 11.68
C THR A 24 -4.96 -4.56 10.45
N ALA A 25 -5.80 -5.11 9.57
CA ALA A 25 -6.41 -4.36 8.47
C ALA A 25 -7.75 -3.77 8.93
N THR A 26 -7.93 -2.46 8.75
CA THR A 26 -9.21 -1.77 8.93
C THR A 26 -9.78 -1.40 7.57
N VAL A 27 -11.01 -1.81 7.26
CA VAL A 27 -11.67 -1.47 5.99
C VAL A 27 -11.98 0.03 5.97
N MET A 28 -11.58 0.74 4.91
CA MET A 28 -11.74 2.19 4.81
C MET A 28 -12.87 2.61 3.87
N ILE A 29 -13.19 1.78 2.89
CA ILE A 29 -14.32 1.99 1.97
C ILE A 29 -15.62 1.49 2.58
N ASP A 30 -16.74 1.90 1.99
CA ASP A 30 -18.08 1.55 2.48
C ASP A 30 -18.31 0.05 2.59
N SER A 31 -17.80 -0.72 1.63
CA SER A 31 -17.94 -2.17 1.59
C SER A 31 -16.80 -2.81 0.80
N LEU A 32 -16.22 -3.89 1.32
CA LEU A 32 -15.08 -4.58 0.73
C LEU A 32 -15.35 -6.08 0.59
N SER A 33 -14.96 -6.66 -0.54
CA SER A 33 -15.12 -8.08 -0.83
C SER A 33 -14.04 -8.93 -0.14
N ILE A 34 -14.46 -10.04 0.46
CA ILE A 34 -13.60 -11.16 0.85
C ILE A 34 -13.69 -12.23 -0.23
N ARG A 35 -12.54 -12.73 -0.68
CA ARG A 35 -12.42 -13.74 -1.74
C ARG A 35 -11.78 -15.03 -1.28
N ASN A 36 -12.10 -16.14 -1.94
CA ASN A 36 -11.50 -17.43 -1.66
C ASN A 36 -9.99 -17.48 -2.02
N LYS A 37 -9.60 -16.76 -3.07
CA LYS A 37 -8.22 -16.50 -3.50
C LYS A 37 -8.13 -15.09 -4.12
N PRO A 38 -6.92 -14.52 -4.30
CA PRO A 38 -6.74 -13.29 -5.07
C PRO A 38 -7.46 -13.37 -6.42
N ASP A 39 -8.26 -12.35 -6.74
CA ASP A 39 -9.09 -12.26 -7.95
C ASP A 39 -10.12 -13.41 -8.16
N GLY A 40 -10.34 -14.26 -7.14
CA GLY A 40 -11.31 -15.36 -7.16
C GLY A 40 -12.73 -14.96 -6.75
N GLU A 41 -13.59 -15.94 -6.52
CA GLU A 41 -14.99 -15.73 -6.17
C GLU A 41 -15.15 -15.00 -4.83
N ILE A 42 -16.22 -14.21 -4.72
CA ILE A 42 -16.59 -13.56 -3.45
C ILE A 42 -17.21 -14.56 -2.50
N VAL A 43 -16.62 -14.64 -1.31
CA VAL A 43 -17.10 -15.46 -0.20
C VAL A 43 -17.88 -14.63 0.81
N GLU A 44 -17.55 -13.35 0.98
CA GLU A 44 -18.20 -12.49 1.95
C GLU A 44 -18.00 -11.02 1.58
N THR A 45 -18.76 -10.14 2.21
CA THR A 45 -18.61 -8.69 2.11
C THR A 45 -18.51 -8.12 3.52
N ILE A 46 -17.54 -7.24 3.74
CA ILE A 46 -17.27 -6.60 5.03
C ILE A 46 -17.46 -5.09 4.94
N ASP A 47 -18.11 -4.53 5.95
CA ASP A 47 -18.44 -3.11 5.98
C ASP A 47 -17.26 -2.25 6.42
N LYS A 48 -17.36 -0.95 6.11
CA LYS A 48 -16.43 0.08 6.59
C LYS A 48 -16.15 -0.01 8.08
N ASN A 49 -14.91 0.29 8.45
CA ASN A 49 -14.36 0.23 9.80
C ASN A 49 -14.27 -1.18 10.41
N SER A 50 -14.69 -2.23 9.70
CA SER A 50 -14.43 -3.60 10.12
C SER A 50 -12.92 -3.83 10.22
N THR A 51 -12.48 -4.44 11.32
CA THR A 51 -11.08 -4.78 11.55
C THR A 51 -10.88 -6.27 11.43
N SER A 52 -9.76 -6.71 10.86
CA SER A 52 -9.39 -8.12 10.82
C SER A 52 -7.88 -8.30 10.95
N PRO A 53 -7.44 -9.35 11.67
CA PRO A 53 -6.03 -9.71 11.68
C PRO A 53 -5.60 -10.19 10.28
N VAL A 54 -4.40 -9.79 9.89
CA VAL A 54 -3.75 -10.17 8.63
C VAL A 54 -2.63 -11.14 8.93
N PHE A 55 -2.71 -12.31 8.29
CA PHE A 55 -1.77 -13.40 8.52
C PHE A 55 -0.79 -13.57 7.36
N ASN A 56 -1.14 -13.08 6.17
CA ASN A 56 -0.29 -13.18 4.99
C ASN A 56 -0.61 -12.06 3.98
N TYR A 57 0.32 -11.82 3.05
CA TYR A 57 0.17 -10.86 1.97
C TYR A 57 0.58 -11.49 0.63
N TYR A 58 -0.11 -11.14 -0.44
CA TYR A 58 0.25 -11.48 -1.82
C TYR A 58 -0.07 -10.30 -2.73
N LYS A 59 0.96 -9.60 -3.24
CA LYS A 59 0.80 -8.31 -3.95
C LYS A 59 -0.02 -7.32 -3.10
N ASN A 60 -1.13 -6.80 -3.62
CA ASN A 60 -2.08 -5.95 -2.90
C ASN A 60 -3.11 -6.75 -2.09
N TRP A 61 -3.08 -8.08 -2.07
CA TRP A 61 -4.02 -8.88 -1.29
C TRP A 61 -3.50 -9.18 0.11
N ALA A 62 -4.37 -9.04 1.12
CA ALA A 62 -4.14 -9.43 2.49
C ALA A 62 -5.02 -10.64 2.85
N ARG A 63 -4.44 -11.67 3.45
CA ARG A 63 -5.16 -12.86 3.91
C ARG A 63 -5.57 -12.72 5.37
N ASN A 64 -6.85 -12.86 5.64
CA ASN A 64 -7.41 -13.01 6.98
C ASN A 64 -7.94 -14.44 7.19
N ASN A 65 -8.67 -14.67 8.28
CA ASN A 65 -9.27 -15.97 8.61
C ASN A 65 -10.47 -16.32 7.72
N ARG A 66 -11.09 -15.33 7.07
CA ARG A 66 -12.28 -15.48 6.23
C ARG A 66 -11.95 -15.60 4.74
N GLY A 67 -10.76 -15.16 4.31
CA GLY A 67 -10.31 -15.20 2.92
C GLY A 67 -9.27 -14.12 2.60
N TRP A 68 -9.31 -13.62 1.37
CA TRP A 68 -8.42 -12.57 0.86
C TRP A 68 -9.18 -11.27 0.63
N ILE A 69 -8.63 -10.17 1.13
CA ILE A 69 -9.16 -8.82 0.96
C ILE A 69 -8.15 -7.96 0.21
N ASP A 70 -8.62 -6.99 -0.56
CA ASP A 70 -7.75 -6.05 -1.23
C ASP A 70 -7.26 -4.98 -0.23
N SER A 71 -5.96 -5.00 0.02
CA SER A 71 -5.29 -4.13 0.99
C SER A 71 -5.25 -2.67 0.54
N ASP A 72 -5.47 -2.36 -0.74
CA ASP A 72 -5.56 -0.97 -1.23
C ASP A 72 -6.66 -0.19 -0.52
N PHE A 73 -7.76 -0.86 -0.16
CA PHE A 73 -8.92 -0.27 0.50
C PHE A 73 -8.89 -0.38 2.03
N THR A 74 -7.75 -0.73 2.61
CA THR A 74 -7.60 -0.93 4.05
C THR A 74 -6.56 0.03 4.63
N LYS A 75 -6.69 0.36 5.92
CA LYS A 75 -5.60 0.93 6.73
C LYS A 75 -4.91 -0.21 7.46
N ILE A 76 -3.62 -0.41 7.20
CA ILE A 76 -2.84 -1.45 7.87
C ILE A 76 -2.22 -0.87 9.13
N THR A 77 -2.61 -1.39 10.29
CA THR A 77 -1.97 -1.10 11.57
C THR A 77 -1.01 -2.22 11.89
N GLU A 78 0.27 -1.96 11.67
CA GLU A 78 1.34 -2.93 11.94
C GLU A 78 1.58 -3.04 13.44
N THR A 79 1.15 -4.16 14.02
CA THR A 79 1.38 -4.53 15.43
C THR A 79 2.72 -5.23 15.63
N SER A 80 3.34 -5.67 14.54
CA SER A 80 4.65 -6.32 14.56
C SER A 80 5.75 -5.38 15.09
N PRO A 81 6.62 -5.85 16.02
CA PRO A 81 7.80 -5.09 16.40
C PRO A 81 8.71 -4.87 15.19
N ASN A 82 9.57 -3.85 15.21
CA ASN A 82 10.51 -3.59 14.10
C ASN A 82 11.41 -4.80 13.78
N ILE A 83 11.64 -5.66 14.77
CA ILE A 83 12.52 -6.83 14.69
C ILE A 83 11.87 -7.98 15.45
N LEU A 84 11.86 -9.17 14.86
CA LEU A 84 11.50 -10.42 15.51
C LEU A 84 12.77 -11.23 15.79
N PHE A 85 13.13 -11.37 17.07
CA PHE A 85 14.20 -12.27 17.47
C PHE A 85 13.68 -13.70 17.55
N THR A 86 14.26 -14.59 16.75
CA THR A 86 13.84 -15.99 16.63
C THR A 86 14.85 -16.95 17.25
N GLU A 87 16.09 -16.53 17.42
CA GLU A 87 17.18 -17.40 17.87
C GLU A 87 18.25 -16.65 18.67
N THR A 88 19.21 -17.40 19.20
CA THR A 88 20.37 -16.84 19.89
C THR A 88 21.65 -17.48 19.37
N ILE A 89 22.57 -16.66 18.86
CA ILE A 89 23.85 -17.08 18.33
C ILE A 89 24.92 -16.94 19.40
N LYS A 90 25.60 -18.04 19.74
CA LYS A 90 26.79 -17.99 20.59
C LYS A 90 28.03 -17.82 19.73
N GLY A 91 28.87 -16.84 20.05
CA GLY A 91 30.07 -16.60 19.27
C GLY A 91 30.94 -15.47 19.78
N LYS A 92 32.01 -15.21 19.02
CA LYS A 92 32.86 -14.03 19.17
C LYS A 92 32.84 -13.24 17.88
N PHE A 93 32.53 -11.96 17.96
CA PHE A 93 32.54 -11.03 16.84
C PHE A 93 33.56 -9.93 17.11
N LEU A 94 34.21 -9.45 16.06
CA LEU A 94 35.17 -8.36 16.12
C LEU A 94 34.74 -7.27 15.15
N LEU A 95 34.54 -6.07 15.69
CA LEU A 95 34.25 -4.85 14.95
C LEU A 95 35.56 -4.12 14.65
N ILE A 96 35.71 -3.70 13.40
CA ILE A 96 36.81 -2.84 12.93
C ILE A 96 36.41 -1.38 13.20
N ASN A 97 37.11 -0.68 14.09
CA ASN A 97 36.79 0.70 14.43
C ASN A 97 37.49 1.71 13.51
N LYS A 98 38.57 1.28 12.83
CA LYS A 98 39.33 2.08 11.87
C LYS A 98 39.85 1.20 10.74
N ASP A 99 39.88 1.73 9.52
CA ASP A 99 40.44 1.04 8.36
C ASP A 99 41.83 0.49 8.67
N MET A 100 42.05 -0.77 8.30
CA MET A 100 43.30 -1.47 8.60
C MET A 100 43.58 -2.60 7.60
N GLU A 101 44.82 -3.11 7.61
CA GLU A 101 45.22 -4.26 6.81
C GLU A 101 45.21 -5.56 7.63
N GLY A 102 44.73 -6.63 7.01
CA GLY A 102 44.84 -8.00 7.50
C GLY A 102 45.70 -8.87 6.60
N SER A 103 46.35 -9.86 7.19
CA SER A 103 47.21 -10.81 6.49
C SER A 103 46.48 -12.12 6.23
N THR A 104 46.45 -12.56 4.97
CA THR A 104 45.92 -13.87 4.55
C THR A 104 47.05 -14.73 3.98
N LYS A 105 46.78 -16.01 3.71
CA LYS A 105 47.74 -16.89 3.01
C LYS A 105 48.09 -16.43 1.59
N ILE A 106 47.25 -15.60 0.98
CA ILE A 106 47.32 -15.20 -0.43
C ILE A 106 47.74 -13.73 -0.56
N GLY A 107 48.06 -13.06 0.55
CA GLY A 107 48.46 -11.65 0.58
C GLY A 107 47.69 -10.82 1.59
N LYS A 108 47.79 -9.49 1.46
CA LYS A 108 47.12 -8.53 2.35
C LYS A 108 45.70 -8.23 1.86
N ILE A 109 44.80 -7.95 2.80
CA ILE A 109 43.45 -7.46 2.52
C ILE A 109 43.16 -6.19 3.33
N THR A 110 42.45 -5.25 2.74
CA THR A 110 41.95 -4.07 3.45
C THR A 110 40.64 -4.41 4.16
N LEU A 111 40.53 -4.00 5.41
CA LEU A 111 39.36 -4.14 6.27
C LEU A 111 38.85 -2.75 6.64
N ASN A 112 37.62 -2.46 6.24
CA ASN A 112 37.03 -1.14 6.41
C ASN A 112 36.40 -0.98 7.81
N ALA A 113 36.42 0.23 8.33
CA ALA A 113 35.74 0.61 9.56
C ALA A 113 34.24 0.29 9.48
N GLY A 114 33.66 -0.09 10.61
CA GLY A 114 32.26 -0.51 10.72
C GLY A 114 32.00 -1.96 10.30
N LYS A 115 32.97 -2.66 9.68
CA LYS A 115 32.83 -4.09 9.37
C LYS A 115 32.96 -4.96 10.60
N VAL A 116 32.15 -6.01 10.65
CA VAL A 116 32.18 -7.02 11.72
C VAL A 116 32.49 -8.39 11.14
N TYR A 117 33.41 -9.09 11.80
CA TYR A 117 33.82 -10.44 11.41
C TYR A 117 33.71 -11.42 12.58
N PRO A 118 33.30 -12.67 12.33
CA PRO A 118 33.38 -13.72 13.33
C PRO A 118 34.84 -14.08 13.61
N VAL A 119 35.16 -14.24 14.89
CA VAL A 119 36.51 -14.54 15.38
C VAL A 119 36.68 -16.05 15.53
N ILE A 120 37.74 -16.58 14.93
CA ILE A 120 38.15 -17.98 15.03
C ILE A 120 39.02 -18.19 16.26
N LEU A 121 40.06 -17.35 16.40
CA LEU A 121 41.07 -17.47 17.45
C LEU A 121 41.56 -16.09 17.87
N ILE A 122 41.89 -15.92 19.14
CA ILE A 122 42.63 -14.75 19.64
C ILE A 122 43.88 -15.28 20.31
N LYS A 123 45.05 -14.81 19.89
CA LYS A 123 46.34 -15.11 20.51
C LYS A 123 47.11 -13.82 20.68
N ASN A 124 47.34 -13.42 21.94
CA ASN A 124 47.98 -12.16 22.31
C ASN A 124 47.26 -10.96 21.66
N ASP A 125 48.01 -10.14 20.91
CA ASP A 125 47.52 -8.96 20.21
C ASP A 125 47.02 -9.24 18.79
N ILE A 126 46.91 -10.51 18.40
CA ILE A 126 46.44 -10.92 17.07
C ILE A 126 45.08 -11.62 17.19
N ALA A 127 44.12 -11.17 16.39
CA ALA A 127 42.86 -11.86 16.17
C ALA A 127 42.87 -12.53 14.79
N VAL A 128 42.39 -13.76 14.74
CA VAL A 128 42.17 -14.53 13.52
C VAL A 128 40.68 -14.52 13.24
N ILE A 129 40.28 -13.90 12.13
CA ILE A 129 38.89 -13.70 11.74
C ILE A 129 38.57 -14.46 10.45
N GLN A 130 37.29 -14.80 10.26
CA GLN A 130 36.80 -15.34 9.00
C GLN A 130 36.26 -14.21 8.12
N THR A 131 36.85 -14.02 6.95
CA THR A 131 36.35 -13.11 5.91
C THR A 131 35.80 -13.91 4.73
N GLU A 132 35.19 -13.23 3.76
CA GLU A 132 34.76 -13.85 2.49
C GLU A 132 35.95 -14.39 1.68
N ARG A 133 37.11 -13.75 1.79
CA ARG A 133 38.36 -14.16 1.12
C ARG A 133 39.14 -15.21 1.92
N GLY A 134 38.58 -15.68 3.03
CA GLY A 134 39.18 -16.71 3.89
C GLY A 134 39.66 -16.20 5.24
N ILE A 135 40.48 -17.02 5.89
CA ILE A 135 41.02 -16.75 7.22
C ILE A 135 42.04 -15.62 7.16
N THR A 136 41.85 -14.60 7.99
CA THR A 136 42.71 -13.40 8.02
C THR A 136 43.18 -13.15 9.45
N ALA A 137 44.49 -12.89 9.62
CA ALA A 137 45.07 -12.46 10.88
C ALA A 137 45.20 -10.93 10.90
N ILE A 138 44.76 -10.31 11.98
CA ILE A 138 44.77 -8.85 12.17
C ILE A 138 45.31 -8.49 13.55
N PRO A 139 46.02 -7.36 13.70
CA PRO A 139 46.29 -6.82 15.02
C PRO A 139 44.98 -6.38 15.68
N ARG A 140 44.90 -6.45 17.01
CA ARG A 140 43.70 -6.06 17.76
C ARG A 140 43.57 -4.55 17.98
N LYS A 141 44.62 -3.79 17.65
CA LYS A 141 44.60 -2.32 17.75
C LYS A 141 43.47 -1.78 16.87
N PHE A 142 42.65 -0.89 17.43
CA PHE A 142 41.45 -0.32 16.78
C PHE A 142 40.33 -1.32 16.48
N THR A 143 40.16 -2.33 17.35
CA THR A 143 39.06 -3.29 17.23
C THR A 143 38.28 -3.42 18.53
N THR A 144 36.99 -3.74 18.43
CA THR A 144 36.14 -4.05 19.58
C THR A 144 35.66 -5.49 19.50
N ILE A 145 35.82 -6.24 20.59
CA ILE A 145 35.45 -7.67 20.65
C ILE A 145 34.17 -7.83 21.44
N PHE A 146 33.21 -8.50 20.82
CA PHE A 146 31.95 -8.93 21.44
C PHE A 146 32.02 -10.44 21.64
N ASN A 147 31.89 -10.90 22.88
CA ASN A 147 31.89 -12.32 23.22
C ASN A 147 30.64 -12.65 24.02
N GLY A 148 29.87 -13.64 23.59
CA GLY A 148 28.70 -14.05 24.34
C GLY A 148 27.64 -14.76 23.50
N LYS A 149 26.40 -14.58 23.94
CA LYS A 149 25.17 -15.04 23.30
C LYS A 149 24.42 -13.81 22.80
N PHE A 150 24.11 -13.79 21.51
CA PHE A 150 23.53 -12.63 20.82
C PHE A 150 22.16 -13.00 20.25
N PRO A 151 21.10 -12.25 20.57
CA PRO A 151 19.80 -12.42 19.91
C PRO A 151 19.96 -12.21 18.41
N ALA A 152 19.37 -13.10 17.62
CA ALA A 152 19.34 -12.99 16.17
C ALA A 152 17.93 -13.20 15.64
N GLY A 153 17.65 -12.60 14.49
CA GLY A 153 16.30 -12.57 13.97
C GLY A 153 16.18 -11.79 12.68
N VAL A 154 14.96 -11.38 12.36
CA VAL A 154 14.62 -10.73 11.10
C VAL A 154 13.96 -9.38 11.32
N ILE A 155 14.32 -8.43 10.48
CA ILE A 155 13.70 -7.11 10.43
C ILE A 155 12.32 -7.24 9.79
N LEU A 156 11.29 -6.75 10.47
CA LEU A 156 9.90 -6.86 9.99
C LEU A 156 9.44 -5.63 9.19
N LYS A 157 10.20 -4.53 9.19
CA LYS A 157 9.87 -3.26 8.51
C LYS A 157 11.07 -2.70 7.76
N ASN A 158 10.85 -1.94 6.68
CA ASN A 158 11.97 -1.26 6.03
C ASN A 158 12.65 -0.28 7.00
N ALA A 159 13.97 -0.26 6.98
CA ALA A 159 14.78 0.53 7.91
C ALA A 159 16.07 0.99 7.24
N SER A 160 16.80 1.87 7.90
CA SER A 160 18.17 2.23 7.54
C SER A 160 19.11 1.76 8.63
N LEU A 161 20.24 1.19 8.23
CA LEU A 161 21.36 0.94 9.14
C LEU A 161 22.18 2.22 9.23
N ILE A 162 22.30 2.81 10.41
CA ILE A 162 22.99 4.07 10.62
C ILE A 162 24.26 3.84 11.42
N ASN A 163 25.36 4.47 11.00
CA ASN A 163 26.61 4.46 11.72
C ASN A 163 26.42 5.24 13.04
N PRO A 164 26.70 4.62 14.21
CA PRO A 164 26.40 5.22 15.51
C PRO A 164 27.26 6.44 15.84
N GLU A 165 28.45 6.57 15.24
CA GLU A 165 29.37 7.69 15.49
C GLU A 165 29.09 8.87 14.56
N THR A 166 28.82 8.60 13.29
CA THR A 166 28.66 9.66 12.27
C THR A 166 27.20 10.03 11.99
N GLY A 167 26.24 9.19 12.41
CA GLY A 167 24.82 9.36 12.09
C GLY A 167 24.48 9.16 10.60
N ARG A 168 25.45 8.77 9.77
CA ARG A 168 25.23 8.54 8.32
C ARG A 168 24.65 7.17 8.05
N GLU A 169 23.77 7.09 7.05
CA GLU A 169 23.25 5.82 6.56
C GLU A 169 24.37 4.99 5.94
N ILE A 170 24.52 3.76 6.42
CA ILE A 170 25.41 2.74 5.86
C ILE A 170 24.69 2.01 4.72
N THR A 171 23.45 1.57 4.95
CA THR A 171 22.67 0.84 3.96
C THR A 171 21.18 0.81 4.28
N PHE A 172 20.36 0.74 3.23
CA PHE A 172 18.93 0.49 3.31
C PHE A 172 18.64 -0.99 3.60
N LEU A 173 17.70 -1.23 4.50
CA LEU A 173 17.31 -2.54 5.00
C LEU A 173 15.89 -2.87 4.53
N LYS A 174 15.77 -3.94 3.76
CA LYS A 174 14.46 -4.48 3.34
C LYS A 174 13.84 -5.29 4.48
N LYS A 175 12.50 -5.30 4.55
CA LYS A 175 11.75 -6.30 5.33
C LYS A 175 12.26 -7.72 5.01
N GLY A 176 12.45 -8.53 6.05
CA GLY A 176 13.02 -9.88 5.99
C GLY A 176 14.53 -9.94 6.14
N THR A 177 15.24 -8.81 6.24
CA THR A 177 16.70 -8.80 6.41
C THR A 177 17.10 -9.39 7.77
N PHE A 178 18.04 -10.33 7.77
CA PHE A 178 18.57 -10.92 8.98
C PHE A 178 19.45 -9.94 9.77
N CYS A 179 19.36 -9.98 11.10
CA CYS A 179 20.14 -9.12 11.99
C CYS A 179 20.57 -9.88 13.26
N ILE A 180 21.72 -9.48 13.82
CA ILE A 180 22.21 -9.95 15.12
C ILE A 180 22.36 -8.75 16.04
N LYS A 181 21.75 -8.78 17.22
CA LYS A 181 21.89 -7.71 18.21
C LYS A 181 23.14 -7.94 19.05
N LEU A 182 24.12 -7.03 18.92
CA LEU A 182 25.38 -7.12 19.67
C LEU A 182 25.26 -6.59 21.10
N LYS A 183 24.82 -5.35 21.24
CA LYS A 183 24.66 -4.65 22.51
C LYS A 183 23.74 -3.45 22.33
N ASP A 184 22.90 -3.15 23.32
CA ASP A 184 22.03 -1.96 23.33
C ASP A 184 21.21 -1.80 22.03
N ASN A 185 21.49 -0.82 21.18
CA ASN A 185 20.86 -0.63 19.87
C ASN A 185 21.78 -0.96 18.68
N LEU A 186 22.92 -1.61 18.92
CA LEU A 186 23.90 -1.96 17.90
C LEU A 186 23.59 -3.34 17.29
N PHE A 187 23.45 -3.38 15.97
CA PHE A 187 23.12 -4.57 15.19
C PHE A 187 24.19 -4.89 14.16
N ILE A 188 24.44 -6.17 13.91
CA ILE A 188 25.17 -6.67 12.74
C ILE A 188 24.17 -6.98 11.64
N ILE A 189 24.36 -6.37 10.48
CA ILE A 189 23.62 -6.69 9.26
C ILE A 189 24.58 -6.68 8.08
N ASN A 190 24.57 -7.75 7.28
CA ASN A 190 25.42 -7.89 6.08
C ASN A 190 26.91 -7.55 6.34
N GLY A 191 27.39 -7.93 7.53
CA GLY A 191 28.77 -7.72 7.96
C GLY A 191 29.10 -6.29 8.40
N TYR A 192 28.13 -5.41 8.62
CA TYR A 192 28.31 -4.08 9.18
C TYR A 192 27.65 -3.93 10.55
N ALA A 193 28.25 -3.16 11.45
CA ALA A 193 27.62 -2.75 12.70
C ALA A 193 26.94 -1.37 12.56
N GLY A 194 25.72 -1.25 13.07
CA GLY A 194 25.04 0.04 13.14
C GLY A 194 23.74 0.01 13.95
N ASN A 195 23.16 1.18 14.15
CA ASN A 195 21.85 1.33 14.76
C ASN A 195 20.76 1.17 13.68
N ILE A 196 19.69 0.44 14.00
CA ILE A 196 18.54 0.32 13.11
C ILE A 196 17.60 1.49 13.38
N VAL A 197 17.35 2.30 12.36
CA VAL A 197 16.34 3.36 12.38
C VAL A 197 15.22 2.96 11.43
N PRO A 198 14.00 2.69 11.91
CA PRO A 198 12.86 2.43 11.04
C PRO A 198 12.65 3.61 10.10
N ILE A 199 12.41 3.34 8.84
CA ILE A 199 12.03 4.40 7.92
C ILE A 199 10.56 4.68 8.21
N SER A 200 10.30 5.68 9.04
CA SER A 200 9.00 6.33 9.05
C SER A 200 8.89 7.05 7.71
N THR A 201 8.14 6.49 6.77
CA THR A 201 7.66 7.22 5.60
C THR A 201 6.61 8.23 6.07
N SER A 202 7.06 9.25 6.81
CA SER A 202 6.28 10.43 7.14
C SER A 202 6.44 11.45 6.04
N SER A 203 6.22 11.07 4.78
CA SER A 203 5.91 12.07 3.77
C SER A 203 4.43 12.38 3.92
N ASN A 204 4.13 13.34 4.81
CA ASN A 204 2.86 14.06 4.77
C ASN A 204 2.83 14.89 3.48
N ALA A 205 2.71 14.22 2.32
CA ALA A 205 2.46 14.94 1.08
C ALA A 205 1.09 15.60 1.23
N TYR A 206 1.12 16.92 1.32
CA TYR A 206 -0.08 17.72 1.29
C TYR A 206 -0.83 17.43 -0.01
N LEU A 207 -2.12 17.14 0.12
CA LEU A 207 -2.99 16.87 -1.03
C LEU A 207 -3.91 18.09 -1.13
N PRO A 208 -3.58 19.09 -1.98
CA PRO A 208 -4.39 20.29 -2.09
C PRO A 208 -5.76 19.93 -2.68
N ILE A 209 -6.81 20.01 -1.84
CA ILE A 209 -8.19 19.70 -2.25
C ILE A 209 -8.62 20.59 -3.42
N SER A 210 -8.27 21.87 -3.40
CA SER A 210 -8.56 22.82 -4.48
C SER A 210 -8.01 22.39 -5.85
N SER A 211 -6.81 21.80 -5.90
CA SER A 211 -6.21 21.30 -7.14
C SER A 211 -6.98 20.10 -7.71
N ILE A 212 -7.40 19.19 -6.83
CA ILE A 212 -8.24 18.05 -7.22
C ILE A 212 -9.59 18.57 -7.70
N LEU A 213 -10.21 19.49 -6.95
CA LEU A 213 -11.54 20.02 -7.22
C LEU A 213 -11.64 20.61 -8.63
N ASN A 214 -10.67 21.45 -9.01
CA ASN A 214 -10.63 22.06 -10.34
C ASN A 214 -10.57 21.01 -11.46
N LYS A 215 -9.69 20.00 -11.32
CA LYS A 215 -9.57 18.94 -12.33
C LYS A 215 -10.83 18.08 -12.44
N LEU A 216 -11.44 17.73 -11.30
CA LEU A 216 -12.67 16.95 -11.30
C LEU A 216 -13.83 17.73 -11.92
N ASN A 217 -13.95 19.04 -11.62
CA ASN A 217 -14.97 19.88 -12.23
C ASN A 217 -14.78 20.03 -13.75
N MET A 218 -13.54 20.13 -14.25
CA MET A 218 -13.29 20.09 -15.70
C MET A 218 -13.77 18.78 -16.37
N VAL A 219 -13.58 17.64 -15.71
CA VAL A 219 -14.08 16.34 -16.20
C VAL A 219 -15.61 16.30 -16.16
N ILE A 220 -16.23 16.84 -15.10
CA ILE A 220 -17.69 16.97 -14.96
C ILE A 220 -18.28 17.86 -16.06
N ASP A 221 -17.67 19.00 -16.34
CA ASP A 221 -18.15 19.93 -17.37
C ASP A 221 -18.06 19.31 -18.77
N THR A 222 -16.96 18.61 -19.06
CA THR A 222 -16.78 17.85 -20.31
C THR A 222 -17.87 16.78 -20.44
N PHE A 223 -18.13 16.04 -19.36
CA PHE A 223 -19.13 14.99 -19.32
C PHE A 223 -20.56 15.52 -19.48
N ASN A 224 -20.89 16.61 -18.79
CA ASN A 224 -22.19 17.26 -18.88
C ASN A 224 -22.43 17.81 -20.29
N SER A 225 -21.41 18.43 -20.90
CA SER A 225 -21.49 18.94 -22.28
C SER A 225 -21.80 17.82 -23.27
N ALA A 226 -21.09 16.70 -23.16
CA ALA A 226 -21.33 15.54 -24.03
C ALA A 226 -22.70 14.88 -23.80
N ARG A 227 -23.26 14.95 -22.58
CA ARG A 227 -24.62 14.48 -22.30
C ARG A 227 -25.69 15.36 -22.93
N VAL A 228 -25.54 16.68 -22.83
CA VAL A 228 -26.48 17.64 -23.42
C VAL A 228 -26.62 17.38 -24.92
N SER A 229 -25.49 17.15 -25.60
CA SER A 229 -25.45 16.91 -27.06
C SER A 229 -25.74 15.47 -27.48
N SER A 230 -26.20 14.59 -26.58
CA SER A 230 -26.47 13.19 -26.95
C SER A 230 -27.84 13.03 -27.61
N ALA A 231 -27.94 12.12 -28.59
CA ALA A 231 -29.20 11.84 -29.29
C ALA A 231 -30.33 11.38 -28.35
N ILE A 232 -29.98 10.77 -27.21
CA ILE A 232 -30.96 10.38 -26.17
C ILE A 232 -31.54 11.62 -25.49
N THR A 233 -30.70 12.60 -25.16
CA THR A 233 -31.13 13.86 -24.55
C THR A 233 -32.04 14.64 -25.49
N GLU A 234 -31.71 14.70 -26.79
CA GLU A 234 -32.57 15.32 -27.81
C GLU A 234 -33.96 14.66 -27.88
N ARG A 235 -34.03 13.32 -27.74
CA ARG A 235 -35.30 12.57 -27.76
C ARG A 235 -36.11 12.73 -26.48
N LEU A 236 -35.46 12.78 -25.32
CA LEU A 236 -36.13 12.85 -24.01
C LEU A 236 -36.51 14.27 -23.61
N GLY A 237 -35.82 15.30 -24.13
CA GLY A 237 -35.99 16.69 -23.75
C GLY A 237 -35.33 17.08 -22.42
N TYR A 238 -34.75 16.12 -21.70
CA TYR A 238 -34.03 16.32 -20.45
C TYR A 238 -32.88 15.32 -20.28
N PHE A 239 -31.94 15.61 -19.39
CA PHE A 239 -30.78 14.76 -19.12
C PHE A 239 -30.32 14.80 -17.67
N PRO A 240 -29.70 13.72 -17.16
CA PRO A 240 -29.10 13.73 -15.82
C PRO A 240 -27.77 14.48 -15.86
N LYS A 241 -27.70 15.63 -15.20
CA LYS A 241 -26.49 16.43 -15.01
C LYS A 241 -25.78 16.04 -13.72
N VAL A 242 -24.45 15.96 -13.76
CA VAL A 242 -23.63 15.91 -12.56
C VAL A 242 -23.43 17.33 -12.05
N LEU A 243 -23.79 17.59 -10.80
CA LEU A 243 -23.57 18.90 -10.20
C LEU A 243 -22.07 19.16 -9.97
N PRO A 244 -21.60 20.42 -10.13
CA PRO A 244 -20.24 20.80 -9.79
C PRO A 244 -19.92 20.43 -8.34
N LEU A 245 -18.71 19.94 -8.12
CA LEU A 245 -18.21 19.61 -6.80
C LEU A 245 -17.80 20.87 -6.06
N THR A 246 -18.00 20.84 -4.75
CA THR A 246 -17.47 21.81 -3.77
C THR A 246 -16.44 21.12 -2.86
N GLU A 247 -15.73 21.90 -2.03
CA GLU A 247 -14.78 21.32 -1.07
C GLU A 247 -15.46 20.32 -0.10
N ASP A 248 -16.72 20.57 0.27
CA ASP A 248 -17.50 19.68 1.14
C ASP A 248 -17.79 18.31 0.53
N ASP A 249 -17.72 18.22 -0.81
CA ASP A 249 -17.91 16.97 -1.53
C ASP A 249 -16.65 16.10 -1.56
N ILE A 250 -15.49 16.63 -1.16
CA ILE A 250 -14.21 15.91 -1.14
C ILE A 250 -13.73 15.71 0.30
N LYS A 251 -13.62 14.44 0.72
CA LYS A 251 -13.06 14.08 2.04
C LYS A 251 -11.81 13.25 1.87
N THR A 252 -10.82 13.46 2.75
CA THR A 252 -9.60 12.66 2.76
C THR A 252 -9.42 11.98 4.11
N VAL A 253 -8.84 10.79 4.11
CA VAL A 253 -8.48 10.04 5.32
C VAL A 253 -7.02 9.67 5.28
N THR A 254 -6.32 9.85 6.41
CA THR A 254 -4.91 9.48 6.54
C THR A 254 -4.78 8.00 6.91
N LEU A 255 -3.98 7.29 6.13
CA LEU A 255 -3.71 5.85 6.24
C LEU A 255 -2.31 5.62 6.81
N GLU A 256 -1.79 4.40 6.69
CA GLU A 256 -0.40 4.09 7.05
C GLU A 256 0.60 4.88 6.17
N ASN A 257 1.77 5.21 6.74
CA ASN A 257 2.91 5.73 5.97
C ASN A 257 2.59 7.02 5.18
N GLY A 258 1.73 7.89 5.71
CA GLY A 258 1.34 9.15 5.07
C GLY A 258 0.46 9.01 3.81
N LYS A 259 0.05 7.77 3.46
CA LYS A 259 -0.88 7.53 2.36
C LYS A 259 -2.28 8.09 2.68
N LYS A 260 -3.05 8.38 1.64
CA LYS A 260 -4.39 8.94 1.76
C LYS A 260 -5.44 8.12 1.01
N GLY A 261 -6.63 8.00 1.60
CA GLY A 261 -7.84 7.62 0.88
C GLY A 261 -8.65 8.88 0.54
N VAL A 262 -9.23 8.93 -0.66
CA VAL A 262 -10.03 10.08 -1.12
C VAL A 262 -11.47 9.64 -1.32
N PHE A 263 -12.42 10.40 -0.80
CA PHE A 263 -13.85 10.21 -1.00
C PHE A 263 -14.41 11.42 -1.75
N VAL A 264 -15.18 11.18 -2.81
CA VAL A 264 -15.81 12.23 -3.61
C VAL A 264 -17.31 11.97 -3.70
N ASN A 265 -18.13 12.96 -3.36
CA ASN A 265 -19.58 12.87 -3.46
C ASN A 265 -20.07 13.42 -4.80
N ILE A 266 -20.55 12.55 -5.68
CA ILE A 266 -21.09 12.92 -6.98
C ILE A 266 -22.61 13.00 -6.87
N LYS A 267 -23.18 14.16 -7.17
CA LYS A 267 -24.63 14.43 -7.10
C LYS A 267 -25.21 14.56 -8.51
N TYR A 268 -26.30 13.85 -8.78
CA TYR A 268 -27.01 13.90 -10.06
C TYR A 268 -28.40 14.51 -9.89
N LEU A 269 -28.73 15.45 -10.78
CA LEU A 269 -30.04 16.11 -10.88
C LEU A 269 -30.47 16.16 -12.36
N PHE A 270 -31.77 16.09 -12.64
CA PHE A 270 -32.27 16.24 -14.00
C PHE A 270 -32.34 17.72 -14.40
N TYR A 271 -31.97 18.00 -15.64
CA TYR A 271 -32.07 19.31 -16.27
C TYR A 271 -32.79 19.19 -17.61
N ASP A 272 -33.63 20.16 -17.92
CA ASP A 272 -34.18 20.34 -19.26
C ASP A 272 -33.12 20.89 -20.22
N LEU A 273 -33.39 20.80 -21.53
CA LEU A 273 -32.50 21.31 -22.58
C LEU A 273 -32.21 22.82 -22.47
N ASP A 274 -33.11 23.59 -21.86
CA ASP A 274 -32.94 25.02 -21.61
C ASP A 274 -32.07 25.32 -20.37
N GLY A 275 -31.65 24.29 -19.64
CA GLY A 275 -30.83 24.40 -18.43
C GLY A 275 -31.63 24.61 -17.15
N SER A 276 -32.96 24.49 -17.17
CA SER A 276 -33.79 24.54 -15.96
C SER A 276 -33.74 23.23 -15.16
N GLU A 277 -33.86 23.35 -13.84
CA GLU A 277 -33.75 22.22 -12.90
C GLU A 277 -35.08 21.49 -12.70
N ILE A 278 -35.09 20.18 -12.88
CA ILE A 278 -36.27 19.34 -12.63
C ILE A 278 -36.23 18.82 -11.19
N LYS A 279 -36.95 19.50 -10.28
CA LYS A 279 -36.95 19.26 -8.81
C LYS A 279 -38.13 18.45 -8.28
N ASP A 280 -39.10 18.15 -9.12
CA ASP A 280 -40.28 17.34 -8.79
C ASP A 280 -40.07 15.85 -9.10
N ARG A 281 -38.98 15.51 -9.82
CA ARG A 281 -38.69 14.15 -10.26
C ARG A 281 -37.42 13.57 -9.64
N LYS A 282 -37.50 12.28 -9.33
CA LYS A 282 -36.37 11.48 -8.88
C LYS A 282 -35.40 11.23 -10.04
N THR A 283 -34.13 11.56 -9.86
CA THR A 283 -33.13 11.42 -10.93
C THR A 283 -32.74 9.97 -11.15
N ARG A 284 -32.86 9.48 -12.39
CA ARG A 284 -32.37 8.16 -12.80
C ARG A 284 -31.06 8.34 -13.58
N LEU A 285 -30.11 7.42 -13.39
CA LEU A 285 -28.90 7.42 -14.23
C LEU A 285 -29.20 6.65 -15.52
N ILE A 286 -29.30 7.39 -16.61
CA ILE A 286 -29.81 6.86 -17.88
C ILE A 286 -28.73 6.09 -18.67
N LEU A 287 -27.43 6.28 -18.37
CA LEU A 287 -26.30 5.80 -19.18
C LEU A 287 -25.31 4.93 -18.38
N LYS A 288 -25.49 3.61 -18.30
CA LYS A 288 -24.69 2.73 -17.43
C LYS A 288 -23.19 2.73 -17.77
N LYS A 289 -22.83 2.36 -19.00
CA LYS A 289 -21.43 2.28 -19.46
C LYS A 289 -20.76 3.66 -19.64
N GLY A 290 -21.52 4.68 -20.06
CA GLY A 290 -21.00 6.05 -20.13
C GLY A 290 -20.60 6.59 -18.76
N ASN A 291 -21.38 6.28 -17.71
CA ASN A 291 -21.01 6.64 -16.34
C ASN A 291 -19.74 5.92 -15.86
N GLU A 292 -19.51 4.67 -16.26
CA GLU A 292 -18.30 3.92 -15.90
C GLU A 292 -17.02 4.60 -16.39
N VAL A 293 -16.98 4.99 -17.66
CA VAL A 293 -15.83 5.72 -18.24
C VAL A 293 -15.63 7.06 -17.54
N PHE A 294 -16.72 7.74 -17.18
CA PHE A 294 -16.66 8.98 -16.39
C PHE A 294 -16.06 8.76 -15.00
N TRP A 295 -16.49 7.72 -14.27
CA TRP A 295 -15.95 7.38 -12.95
C TRP A 295 -14.47 6.99 -13.01
N GLN A 296 -14.06 6.27 -14.06
CA GLN A 296 -12.65 5.95 -14.32
C GLN A 296 -11.83 7.23 -14.56
N LYS A 297 -12.33 8.17 -15.38
CA LYS A 297 -11.66 9.46 -15.63
C LYS A 297 -11.54 10.31 -14.36
N LEU A 298 -12.59 10.40 -13.55
CA LEU A 298 -12.52 11.10 -12.25
C LEU A 298 -11.46 10.45 -11.34
N SER A 299 -11.47 9.12 -11.25
CA SER A 299 -10.50 8.37 -10.44
C SER A 299 -9.06 8.63 -10.91
N LYS A 300 -8.85 8.65 -12.23
CA LYS A 300 -7.56 8.96 -12.87
C LYS A 300 -7.02 10.31 -12.42
N GLU A 301 -7.85 11.35 -12.44
CA GLU A 301 -7.41 12.71 -12.10
C GLU A 301 -7.06 12.85 -10.61
N VAL A 302 -7.72 12.10 -9.73
CA VAL A 302 -7.32 12.03 -8.31
C VAL A 302 -5.95 11.36 -8.15
N PHE A 303 -5.73 10.20 -8.77
CA PHE A 303 -4.45 9.50 -8.70
C PHE A 303 -3.30 10.30 -9.34
N ARG A 304 -3.55 11.02 -10.44
CA ARG A 304 -2.58 11.92 -11.06
C ARG A 304 -2.24 13.12 -10.20
N SER A 305 -3.12 13.52 -9.29
CA SER A 305 -2.91 14.68 -8.42
C SER A 305 -1.97 14.38 -7.25
N SER A 306 -1.75 13.11 -6.88
CA SER A 306 -0.73 12.74 -5.91
C SER A 306 -0.41 11.25 -5.91
N SER A 307 0.89 10.93 -5.82
CA SER A 307 1.40 9.57 -5.65
C SER A 307 1.08 8.93 -4.28
N ASN A 308 0.59 9.72 -3.32
CA ASN A 308 0.26 9.25 -1.97
C ASN A 308 -1.19 8.75 -1.85
N VAL A 309 -2.01 8.86 -2.90
CA VAL A 309 -3.38 8.32 -2.89
C VAL A 309 -3.34 6.80 -3.01
N LYS A 310 -3.85 6.10 -2.00
CA LYS A 310 -3.94 4.63 -1.99
C LYS A 310 -5.22 4.13 -2.67
N PHE A 311 -6.32 4.85 -2.48
CA PHE A 311 -7.59 4.56 -3.12
C PHE A 311 -8.45 5.83 -3.27
N ILE A 312 -9.43 5.75 -4.16
CA ILE A 312 -10.54 6.68 -4.28
C ILE A 312 -11.87 5.94 -4.15
N GLN A 313 -12.85 6.55 -3.47
CA GLN A 313 -14.24 6.14 -3.46
C GLN A 313 -15.13 7.28 -3.96
N LEU A 314 -15.84 7.06 -5.05
CA LEU A 314 -16.88 7.94 -5.58
C LEU A 314 -18.23 7.52 -4.98
N ASN A 315 -18.80 8.35 -4.11
CA ASN A 315 -20.14 8.17 -3.58
C ASN A 315 -21.15 8.75 -4.54
N ILE A 316 -22.13 7.96 -4.94
CA ILE A 316 -23.10 8.35 -5.96
C ILE A 316 -24.42 8.71 -5.28
N PHE A 317 -24.85 9.96 -5.49
CA PHE A 317 -26.08 10.51 -4.97
C PHE A 317 -27.00 10.90 -6.12
N ARG A 318 -28.29 10.56 -6.00
CA ARG A 318 -29.33 11.06 -6.89
C ARG A 318 -30.29 11.96 -6.14
N PHE A 319 -30.83 12.94 -6.84
CA PHE A 319 -31.93 13.73 -6.32
C PHE A 319 -33.19 12.86 -6.16
N ASN A 320 -33.91 13.02 -5.04
CA ASN A 320 -35.02 12.15 -4.66
C ASN A 320 -36.41 12.65 -5.07
N GLY A 321 -36.52 13.81 -5.72
CA GLY A 321 -37.80 14.43 -6.07
C GLY A 321 -38.48 15.19 -4.92
N LYS A 322 -37.82 15.30 -3.76
CA LYS A 322 -38.34 15.93 -2.53
C LYS A 322 -37.36 16.96 -1.95
N GLY A 323 -36.55 17.57 -2.79
CA GLY A 323 -35.60 18.62 -2.38
C GLY A 323 -34.30 18.12 -1.75
N SER A 324 -34.02 16.80 -1.73
CA SER A 324 -32.77 16.29 -1.17
C SER A 324 -32.12 15.18 -2.01
N PHE A 325 -30.89 14.81 -1.63
CA PHE A 325 -30.10 13.79 -2.31
C PHE A 325 -30.06 12.51 -1.48
N GLU A 326 -30.29 11.37 -2.13
CA GLU A 326 -30.15 10.06 -1.53
C GLU A 326 -28.91 9.35 -2.09
N LYS A 327 -28.09 8.78 -1.19
CA LYS A 327 -26.98 7.93 -1.61
C LYS A 327 -27.55 6.67 -2.25
N LYS A 328 -27.07 6.34 -3.43
CA LYS A 328 -27.42 5.09 -4.11
C LYS A 328 -26.39 4.01 -3.87
N GLY A 329 -25.11 4.38 -3.86
CA GLY A 329 -24.00 3.49 -3.52
C GLY A 329 -22.68 4.16 -3.87
N PHE A 330 -21.67 3.37 -4.23
CA PHE A 330 -20.33 3.88 -4.47
C PHE A 330 -19.56 3.08 -5.53
N VAL A 331 -18.49 3.70 -6.03
CA VAL A 331 -17.46 3.07 -6.88
C VAL A 331 -16.12 3.29 -6.19
N ALA A 332 -15.29 2.26 -6.10
CA ALA A 332 -13.97 2.38 -5.49
C ALA A 332 -12.88 1.86 -6.44
N VAL A 333 -11.75 2.56 -6.48
CA VAL A 333 -10.58 2.19 -7.29
C VAL A 333 -9.33 2.24 -6.40
N GLY A 334 -8.55 1.17 -6.42
CA GLY A 334 -7.28 1.06 -5.71
C GLY A 334 -6.11 1.57 -6.57
N ILE A 335 -5.00 1.94 -5.93
CA ILE A 335 -3.78 2.36 -6.63
C ILE A 335 -3.20 1.24 -7.51
N THR A 336 -3.40 -0.02 -7.12
CA THR A 336 -2.96 -1.18 -7.91
C THR A 336 -3.76 -1.27 -9.20
N ASP A 337 -5.08 -1.11 -9.13
CA ASP A 337 -5.94 -1.07 -10.31
C ASP A 337 -5.58 0.06 -11.25
N TYR A 338 -5.35 1.26 -10.70
CA TYR A 338 -4.90 2.42 -11.46
C TYR A 338 -3.59 2.13 -12.20
N LYS A 339 -2.60 1.53 -11.51
CA LYS A 339 -1.31 1.16 -12.12
C LYS A 339 -1.42 0.08 -13.18
N ASN A 340 -2.46 -0.76 -13.10
CA ASN A 340 -2.76 -1.77 -14.11
C ASN A 340 -3.55 -1.21 -15.31
N GLY A 341 -3.83 0.10 -15.34
CA GLY A 341 -4.47 0.77 -16.47
C GLY A 341 -6.00 0.69 -16.49
N ILE A 342 -6.64 0.32 -15.37
CA ILE A 342 -8.13 0.26 -15.30
C ILE A 342 -8.76 1.64 -15.56
N CYS A 343 -8.04 2.72 -15.29
CA CYS A 343 -8.50 4.10 -15.52
C CYS A 343 -8.11 4.67 -16.90
N ASP A 344 -7.60 3.84 -17.83
CA ASP A 344 -7.11 4.28 -19.14
C ASP A 344 -8.13 4.13 -20.28
N ALA A 345 -9.43 3.96 -19.98
CA ALA A 345 -10.45 3.90 -21.01
C ALA A 345 -10.39 5.11 -21.96
N PRO A 346 -10.29 4.89 -23.28
CA PRO A 346 -10.18 5.97 -24.25
C PRO A 346 -11.47 6.79 -24.32
N PRO A 347 -11.38 8.11 -24.60
CA PRO A 347 -12.55 8.96 -24.71
C PRO A 347 -13.57 8.52 -25.77
N GLU A 348 -13.17 7.87 -26.87
CA GLU A 348 -14.11 7.44 -27.90
C GLU A 348 -15.09 6.36 -27.38
N GLN A 349 -14.61 5.46 -26.50
CA GLN A 349 -15.46 4.47 -25.84
C GLN A 349 -16.55 5.11 -24.96
N PHE A 350 -16.44 6.40 -24.61
CA PHE A 350 -17.51 7.10 -23.94
C PHE A 350 -18.70 7.34 -24.88
N MET A 351 -18.46 7.92 -26.06
CA MET A 351 -19.52 8.27 -27.02
C MET A 351 -20.24 7.02 -27.56
N ASP A 352 -19.46 6.00 -27.96
CA ASP A 352 -20.00 4.74 -28.50
C ASP A 352 -20.86 3.98 -27.47
N ARG A 353 -20.54 4.12 -26.18
CA ARG A 353 -21.24 3.45 -25.07
C ARG A 353 -22.40 4.27 -24.50
N THR A 354 -22.47 5.57 -24.76
CA THR A 354 -23.63 6.40 -24.41
C THR A 354 -24.82 6.15 -25.34
N GLU A 355 -24.59 5.65 -26.55
CA GLU A 355 -25.65 5.43 -27.54
C GLU A 355 -26.26 4.02 -27.50
N SER A 356 -25.65 3.08 -26.77
CA SER A 356 -25.97 1.64 -26.90
C SER A 356 -26.85 1.04 -25.80
N GLU A 357 -27.04 1.69 -24.64
CA GLU A 357 -27.84 1.11 -23.53
C GLU A 357 -28.58 2.17 -22.69
N LEU A 358 -29.92 2.06 -22.64
CA LEU A 358 -30.80 2.75 -21.69
C LEU A 358 -30.94 1.88 -20.43
N SER A 359 -30.63 2.42 -19.25
CA SER A 359 -30.74 1.66 -17.99
C SER A 359 -31.79 2.27 -17.05
N GLU A 360 -32.59 1.41 -16.43
CA GLU A 360 -33.34 1.71 -15.22
C GLU A 360 -32.49 1.27 -14.02
N ASP A 361 -32.02 2.23 -13.21
CA ASP A 361 -31.26 2.06 -11.97
C ASP A 361 -29.77 1.63 -12.03
N LEU A 362 -29.02 2.22 -11.10
CA LEU A 362 -27.59 2.06 -10.83
C LEU A 362 -27.28 0.72 -10.14
N TRP A 363 -26.26 0.00 -10.60
CA TRP A 363 -25.67 -1.14 -9.90
C TRP A 363 -24.17 -0.90 -9.66
N PHE A 364 -23.67 -1.18 -8.44
CA PHE A 364 -22.39 -0.68 -7.89
C PHE A 364 -21.22 -1.64 -8.07
N PHE A 365 -20.01 -1.11 -8.35
CA PHE A 365 -18.77 -1.90 -8.34
C PHE A 365 -17.79 -1.47 -7.24
N ALA A 366 -17.58 -2.39 -6.30
CA ALA A 366 -16.31 -2.63 -5.63
C ALA A 366 -15.78 -3.97 -6.20
N ASN A 367 -15.12 -3.91 -7.36
CA ASN A 367 -14.47 -5.02 -8.11
C ASN A 367 -14.98 -6.45 -7.83
N GLN A 368 -16.12 -6.85 -8.41
CA GLN A 368 -16.83 -8.16 -8.33
C GLN A 368 -17.92 -8.40 -7.24
N VAL A 369 -18.54 -7.40 -6.59
CA VAL A 369 -19.78 -7.59 -5.79
C VAL A 369 -21.01 -7.99 -6.65
N TYR A 370 -20.81 -8.50 -7.88
CA TYR A 370 -21.87 -8.82 -8.84
C TYR A 370 -22.39 -10.27 -8.78
N GLU A 371 -21.68 -11.25 -8.25
CA GLU A 371 -22.16 -12.65 -8.32
C GLU A 371 -23.19 -13.04 -7.26
N ARG A 372 -23.51 -12.15 -6.29
CA ARG A 372 -24.49 -12.45 -5.22
C ARG A 372 -25.92 -12.02 -5.51
N VAL A 373 -26.15 -11.18 -6.52
CA VAL A 373 -27.52 -10.78 -6.87
C VAL A 373 -28.06 -11.59 -8.06
N GLU A 374 -27.20 -12.31 -8.79
CA GLU A 374 -27.61 -13.31 -9.78
C GLU A 374 -27.83 -14.72 -9.20
N ASN A 375 -27.44 -14.98 -7.94
CA ASN A 375 -27.69 -16.26 -7.26
C ASN A 375 -28.58 -16.13 -6.01
N GLY A 376 -29.37 -15.06 -5.96
CA GLY A 376 -30.42 -14.82 -4.97
C GLY A 376 -31.80 -14.58 -5.57
N ASN A 377 -31.92 -14.72 -6.90
CA ASN A 377 -33.08 -15.18 -7.66
C ASN A 377 -32.59 -15.61 -9.05
#